data_AF-A0A917I0V3-F1
#
_entry.id   AF-A0A917I0V3-F1
#
_cell.length_a   1.000
_cell.length_b   1.000
_cell.length_c   1.000
_cell.angle_alpha   90.00
_cell.angle_beta   90.00
_cell.angle_gamma   90.00
#
_symmetry.space_group_name_H-M   'P 1'
#
loop_
_entity.id
_entity.type
_entity.pdbx_description
1 polymer ?
#
loop_
_entity_poly.entity_id
_entity_poly.type
_entity_poly.pdbx_seq_one_letter_code
_entity_poly.pdbx_strand_id
1 'polypeptide(L)'
;MMTSTLSSLSKLAVLALLLFTSCAKNDPVGPDDQPGDNTPFTEGTIEMGMYSHGIDLGYFIREIDFSRDDVSEQFLELAENNGEAQEFLALLQEYSASNPFAALGLMMNGVICTYYVKDDVVLGKARGFGYDFDNYHDVKNDEGKLFLRTLSQTDEIPAEDRELSVNYVPSVDLGVGSGGAIDASLYDREVSSEKAVVAGYSCQVSTYTIKSQYIPEPDPENPLPPTPICYKLAVYTSDAFNKTINFTHPFYLPEDAGILKLEIFYDNGEEPTLVMQPDDITPRTLTDAELQIQVKDPVYDYNDTAVAWKMLAILFSGWGALE
;
A
#
# COMPACT_ATOMS: atom_id res chain seq x y z
N MET A 1 1.77 70.32 3.78
CA MET A 1 2.01 71.11 5.00
C MET A 1 1.24 70.41 6.11
N MET A 2 1.83 69.53 6.94
CA MET A 2 2.76 69.82 8.06
C MET A 2 2.28 71.05 8.85
N THR A 3 1.98 71.02 10.16
CA THR A 3 2.48 70.17 11.26
C THR A 3 1.70 70.50 12.55
N SER A 4 1.53 69.48 13.41
CA SER A 4 1.78 69.47 14.87
C SER A 4 1.00 70.45 15.78
N THR A 5 0.66 70.20 17.06
CA THR A 5 1.02 69.20 18.09
C THR A 5 0.15 69.51 19.33
N LEU A 6 -0.26 68.49 20.10
CA LEU A 6 -0.33 68.35 21.58
C LEU A 6 -0.66 69.59 22.46
N SER A 7 -1.43 69.56 23.55
CA SER A 7 -1.76 68.58 24.61
C SER A 7 -2.89 69.24 25.45
N SER A 8 -3.73 68.58 26.24
CA SER A 8 -3.34 67.95 27.50
C SER A 8 -4.48 67.14 28.13
N LEU A 9 -4.08 65.98 28.66
CA LEU A 9 -4.51 65.34 29.90
C LEU A 9 -5.96 65.48 30.37
N SER A 10 -6.69 64.38 30.25
CA SER A 10 -7.60 63.95 31.32
C SER A 10 -7.61 62.42 31.45
N LYS A 11 -6.96 61.96 32.53
CA LYS A 11 -7.25 60.75 33.33
C LYS A 11 -6.59 59.42 32.91
N LEU A 12 -5.44 59.20 33.55
CA LEU A 12 -4.78 57.92 33.80
C LEU A 12 -5.59 57.03 34.77
N ALA A 13 -5.54 55.72 34.50
CA ALA A 13 -5.26 54.59 35.39
C ALA A 13 -6.19 54.17 36.56
N VAL A 14 -6.34 52.82 36.67
CA VAL A 14 -6.56 51.91 37.82
C VAL A 14 -7.62 50.85 37.40
N LEU A 15 -7.24 49.65 36.94
CA LEU A 15 -6.89 48.42 37.71
C LEU A 15 -8.02 47.90 38.62
N ALA A 16 -8.70 46.81 38.20
CA ALA A 16 -9.25 45.68 39.01
C ALA A 16 -10.31 44.91 38.19
N LEU A 17 -10.04 43.67 37.77
CA LEU A 17 -10.51 42.45 38.44
C LEU A 17 -12.03 42.37 38.67
N LEU A 18 -12.74 41.68 37.79
CA LEU A 18 -13.92 40.83 38.03
C LEU A 18 -14.04 39.94 36.78
N LEU A 19 -13.45 38.73 36.74
CA LEU A 19 -14.05 37.50 37.24
C LEU A 19 -15.55 37.43 36.97
N PHE A 20 -15.92 37.16 35.71
CA PHE A 20 -17.11 36.36 35.45
C PHE A 20 -16.66 34.93 35.19
N THR A 21 -16.74 34.15 36.27
CA THR A 21 -16.88 32.71 36.27
C THR A 21 -18.07 32.32 35.40
N SER A 22 -17.82 32.03 34.13
CA SER A 22 -18.66 31.11 33.38
C SER A 22 -18.11 29.72 33.65
N CYS A 23 -18.60 29.10 34.73
CA CYS A 23 -18.60 27.65 34.83
C CYS A 23 -19.55 27.12 33.75
N ALA A 24 -19.07 27.06 32.51
CA ALA A 24 -19.52 26.00 31.62
C ALA A 24 -18.92 24.73 32.21
N LYS A 25 -19.78 23.82 32.62
CA LYS A 25 -19.36 22.48 33.04
C LYS A 25 -18.45 21.93 31.94
N ASN A 26 -17.21 21.62 32.30
CA ASN A 26 -16.45 20.60 31.59
C ASN A 26 -17.20 19.31 31.84
N ASP A 27 -18.22 19.04 31.04
CA ASP A 27 -18.63 17.66 30.85
C ASP A 27 -17.37 16.96 30.31
N PRO A 28 -16.93 15.86 30.94
CA PRO A 28 -15.85 15.07 30.37
C PRO A 28 -16.30 14.69 28.97
N VAL A 29 -15.54 15.15 27.97
CA VAL A 29 -15.65 14.68 26.59
C VAL A 29 -15.67 13.16 26.67
N GLY A 30 -16.81 12.58 26.30
CA GLY A 30 -16.99 11.14 26.28
C GLY A 30 -16.02 10.50 25.29
N PRO A 31 -15.90 9.16 25.30
CA PRO A 31 -14.97 8.43 24.42
C PRO A 31 -15.29 8.51 22.91
N ASP A 32 -16.21 9.38 22.47
CA ASP A 32 -16.81 9.41 21.12
C ASP A 32 -16.31 10.53 20.20
N ASP A 33 -15.33 11.36 20.60
CA ASP A 33 -14.73 12.37 19.73
C ASP A 33 -13.61 11.77 18.83
N GLN A 34 -13.76 10.52 18.39
CA GLN A 34 -12.80 9.94 17.44
C GLN A 34 -13.18 10.31 16.01
N PRO A 35 -12.27 10.89 15.22
CA PRO A 35 -12.54 11.15 13.82
C PRO A 35 -12.65 9.81 13.09
N GLY A 36 -13.75 9.61 12.35
CA GLY A 36 -13.98 8.45 11.48
C GLY A 36 -14.99 7.41 11.99
N ASP A 37 -15.48 6.57 11.09
CA ASP A 37 -16.38 5.44 11.35
C ASP A 37 -15.64 4.30 12.06
N ASN A 38 -16.32 3.63 12.99
CA ASN A 38 -15.87 2.43 13.70
C ASN A 38 -16.86 1.25 13.54
N THR A 39 -17.83 1.38 12.64
CA THR A 39 -18.80 0.34 12.33
C THR A 39 -18.05 -0.87 11.74
N PRO A 40 -18.19 -2.08 12.32
CA PRO A 40 -17.50 -3.26 11.81
C PRO A 40 -17.80 -3.51 10.32
N PHE A 41 -16.75 -3.66 9.53
CA PHE A 41 -16.80 -4.06 8.14
C PHE A 41 -16.66 -5.58 8.07
N THR A 42 -17.78 -6.27 7.90
CA THR A 42 -17.82 -7.74 7.86
C THR A 42 -17.93 -8.29 6.44
N GLU A 43 -18.48 -7.53 5.50
CA GLU A 43 -18.69 -8.01 4.13
C GLU A 43 -18.72 -6.86 3.12
N GLY A 44 -17.99 -7.01 2.01
CA GLY A 44 -18.00 -6.04 0.92
C GLY A 44 -16.75 -6.07 0.05
N THR A 45 -16.54 -4.97 -0.67
CA THR A 45 -15.37 -4.76 -1.52
C THR A 45 -14.54 -3.58 -1.06
N ILE A 46 -13.23 -3.70 -1.25
CA ILE A 46 -12.25 -2.63 -1.04
C ILE A 46 -11.48 -2.47 -2.34
N GLU A 47 -11.57 -1.33 -3.00
CA GLU A 47 -10.74 -0.97 -4.14
C GLU A 47 -9.48 -0.29 -3.63
N MET A 48 -8.31 -0.84 -3.92
CA MET A 48 -7.03 -0.35 -3.42
C MET A 48 -6.26 0.38 -4.51
N GLY A 49 -5.78 1.56 -4.16
CA GLY A 49 -4.84 2.34 -4.97
C GLY A 49 -3.41 2.23 -4.44
N MET A 50 -2.47 2.33 -5.38
CA MET A 50 -1.03 2.34 -5.13
C MET A 50 -0.47 3.64 -5.69
N TYR A 51 0.19 4.41 -4.84
CA TYR A 51 0.62 5.76 -5.17
C TYR A 51 2.08 6.00 -4.81
N SER A 52 2.77 6.85 -5.57
CA SER A 52 4.08 7.37 -5.21
C SER A 52 4.12 8.87 -5.46
N HIS A 53 4.39 9.65 -4.41
CA HIS A 53 4.36 11.13 -4.49
C HIS A 53 3.06 11.69 -5.12
N GLY A 54 1.93 11.01 -4.88
CA GLY A 54 0.61 11.36 -5.44
C GLY A 54 0.33 10.85 -6.85
N ILE A 55 1.31 10.23 -7.53
CA ILE A 55 1.17 9.60 -8.84
C ILE A 55 0.53 8.22 -8.67
N ASP A 56 -0.53 7.92 -9.43
CA ASP A 56 -1.19 6.61 -9.43
C ASP A 56 -0.39 5.60 -10.26
N LEU A 57 0.12 4.57 -9.59
CA LEU A 57 0.95 3.53 -10.21
C LEU A 57 0.12 2.55 -11.06
N GLY A 58 -1.20 2.56 -10.91
CA GLY A 58 -2.14 1.77 -11.69
C GLY A 58 -2.49 2.37 -13.06
N TYR A 59 -2.03 3.58 -13.38
CA TYR A 59 -2.39 4.29 -14.61
C TYR A 59 -2.15 3.46 -15.88
N PHE A 60 -0.91 3.03 -16.11
CA PHE A 60 -0.55 2.25 -17.30
C PHE A 60 -1.34 0.93 -17.41
N ILE A 61 -1.72 0.35 -16.27
CA ILE A 61 -2.39 -0.95 -16.21
C ILE A 61 -3.84 -0.85 -16.65
N ARG A 62 -4.48 0.30 -16.39
CA ARG A 62 -5.86 0.56 -16.84
C ARG A 62 -5.93 0.94 -18.31
N GLU A 63 -4.92 1.64 -18.81
CA GLU A 63 -4.92 2.19 -20.15
C GLU A 63 -4.38 1.23 -21.22
N ILE A 64 -3.50 0.29 -20.86
CA ILE A 64 -2.94 -0.68 -21.81
C ILE A 64 -3.80 -1.93 -21.92
N ASP A 65 -4.17 -2.27 -23.15
CA ASP A 65 -4.82 -3.53 -23.48
C ASP A 65 -3.79 -4.60 -23.92
N PHE A 66 -3.42 -5.44 -22.96
CA PHE A 66 -2.49 -6.57 -23.16
C PHE A 66 -3.05 -7.70 -24.04
N SER A 67 -4.32 -7.64 -24.46
CA SER A 67 -4.88 -8.62 -25.41
C SER A 67 -4.53 -8.31 -26.87
N ARG A 68 -3.98 -7.12 -27.13
CA ARG A 68 -3.55 -6.67 -28.46
C ARG A 68 -2.07 -6.96 -28.71
N ASP A 69 -1.68 -6.93 -29.97
CA ASP A 69 -0.30 -7.13 -30.43
C ASP A 69 0.53 -5.83 -30.46
N ASP A 70 -0.06 -4.68 -30.13
CA ASP A 70 0.54 -3.34 -30.18
C ASP A 70 0.83 -2.75 -28.78
N VAL A 71 1.11 -3.60 -27.77
CA VAL A 71 1.34 -3.16 -26.38
C VAL A 71 2.47 -2.12 -26.26
N SER A 72 3.59 -2.33 -26.95
CA SER A 72 4.72 -1.39 -26.95
C SER A 72 4.32 -0.03 -27.55
N GLU A 73 3.50 -0.03 -28.60
CA GLU A 73 3.03 1.19 -29.27
C GLU A 73 2.03 1.95 -28.38
N GLN A 74 1.11 1.24 -27.70
CA GLN A 74 0.21 1.82 -26.70
C GLN A 74 1.00 2.47 -25.55
N PHE A 75 2.03 1.78 -25.04
CA PHE A 75 2.89 2.32 -23.99
C PHE A 75 3.62 3.59 -24.42
N LEU A 76 4.23 3.59 -25.62
CA LEU A 76 4.92 4.75 -26.17
C LEU A 76 3.97 5.93 -26.39
N GLU A 77 2.77 5.68 -26.90
CA GLU A 77 1.76 6.73 -27.10
C GLU A 77 1.39 7.40 -25.76
N LEU A 78 1.18 6.62 -24.71
CA LEU A 78 0.92 7.12 -23.36
C LEU A 78 2.12 7.91 -22.81
N ALA A 79 3.33 7.37 -22.92
CA ALA A 79 4.55 8.01 -22.45
C ALA A 79 4.84 9.35 -23.15
N GLU A 80 4.48 9.49 -24.42
CA GLU A 80 4.71 10.72 -25.19
C GLU A 80 3.62 11.78 -25.01
N ASN A 81 2.36 11.36 -24.81
CA ASN A 81 1.20 12.26 -24.93
C ASN A 81 0.42 12.45 -23.63
N ASN A 82 0.74 11.73 -22.56
CA ASN A 82 0.03 11.83 -21.28
C ASN A 82 0.95 12.32 -20.14
N GLY A 83 0.50 13.34 -19.40
CA GLY A 83 1.28 13.95 -18.32
C GLY A 83 1.49 13.04 -17.11
N GLU A 84 0.48 12.27 -16.72
CA GLU A 84 0.56 11.33 -15.58
C GLU A 84 1.54 10.18 -15.88
N ALA A 85 1.48 9.65 -17.11
CA ALA A 85 2.45 8.69 -17.61
C ALA A 85 3.89 9.24 -17.57
N GLN A 86 4.09 10.49 -18.01
CA GLN A 86 5.40 11.15 -17.98
C GLN A 86 5.91 11.37 -16.57
N GLU A 87 5.05 11.77 -15.63
CA GLU A 87 5.40 11.93 -14.22
C GLU A 87 5.85 10.61 -13.59
N PHE A 88 5.12 9.51 -13.86
CA PHE A 88 5.53 8.18 -13.40
C PHE A 88 6.89 7.75 -13.96
N LEU A 89 7.12 7.93 -15.27
CA LEU A 89 8.39 7.56 -15.89
C LEU A 89 9.55 8.40 -15.40
N ALA A 90 9.34 9.70 -15.15
CA ALA A 90 10.34 10.58 -14.56
C ALA A 90 10.71 10.12 -13.14
N LEU A 91 9.70 9.76 -12.33
CA LEU A 91 9.90 9.23 -10.99
C LEU A 91 10.68 7.89 -11.01
N LEU A 92 10.32 6.96 -11.90
CA LEU A 92 11.06 5.71 -12.07
C LEU A 92 12.52 5.97 -12.49
N GLN A 93 12.76 6.94 -13.36
CA GLN A 93 14.11 7.31 -13.78
C GLN A 93 14.93 7.88 -12.62
N GLU A 94 14.33 8.73 -11.79
CA GLU A 94 14.97 9.30 -10.60
C GLU A 94 15.36 8.20 -9.61
N TYR A 95 14.44 7.29 -9.28
CA TYR A 95 14.73 6.17 -8.39
C TYR A 95 15.72 5.19 -9.01
N SER A 96 15.66 4.92 -10.32
CA SER A 96 16.61 4.02 -10.97
C SER A 96 18.06 4.52 -10.86
N ALA A 97 18.27 5.84 -10.81
CA ALA A 97 19.60 6.44 -10.67
C ALA A 97 20.08 6.49 -9.20
N SER A 98 19.16 6.67 -8.25
CA SER A 98 19.48 6.95 -6.84
C SER A 98 19.29 5.75 -5.90
N ASN A 99 18.28 4.94 -6.16
CA ASN A 99 17.91 3.75 -5.39
C ASN A 99 17.18 2.73 -6.29
N PRO A 100 17.92 1.88 -7.04
CA PRO A 100 17.34 0.89 -7.95
C PRO A 100 16.36 -0.08 -7.28
N PHE A 101 16.50 -0.34 -5.97
CA PHE A 101 15.55 -1.17 -5.23
C PHE A 101 14.22 -0.47 -5.00
N ALA A 102 14.21 0.85 -4.78
CA ALA A 102 12.98 1.64 -4.74
C ALA A 102 12.29 1.63 -6.11
N ALA A 103 13.04 1.82 -7.21
CA ALA A 103 12.50 1.74 -8.57
C ALA A 103 11.86 0.37 -8.85
N LEU A 104 12.55 -0.71 -8.50
CA LEU A 104 12.01 -2.06 -8.60
C LEU A 104 10.76 -2.25 -7.72
N GLY A 105 10.76 -1.72 -6.50
CA GLY A 105 9.61 -1.73 -5.61
C GLY A 105 8.39 -1.03 -6.23
N LEU A 106 8.58 0.14 -6.85
CA LEU A 106 7.52 0.85 -7.57
C LEU A 106 7.00 0.05 -8.76
N MET A 107 7.88 -0.53 -9.57
CA MET A 107 7.49 -1.36 -10.72
C MET A 107 6.68 -2.59 -10.30
N MET A 108 7.03 -3.22 -9.17
CA MET A 108 6.34 -4.41 -8.67
C MET A 108 5.01 -4.11 -7.96
N ASN A 109 4.87 -2.91 -7.40
CA ASN A 109 3.65 -2.45 -6.74
C ASN A 109 2.76 -1.61 -7.66
N GLY A 110 3.14 -1.42 -8.93
CA GLY A 110 2.23 -0.97 -9.98
C GLY A 110 1.21 -2.05 -10.25
N VAL A 111 0.12 -2.04 -9.48
CA VAL A 111 -1.03 -2.93 -9.61
C VAL A 111 -2.32 -2.15 -9.37
N ILE A 112 -3.41 -2.59 -9.97
CA ILE A 112 -4.76 -2.23 -9.55
C ILE A 112 -5.36 -3.41 -8.82
N CYS A 113 -6.00 -3.20 -7.68
CA CYS A 113 -6.45 -4.31 -6.84
C CYS A 113 -7.83 -4.10 -6.22
N THR A 114 -8.59 -5.19 -6.13
CA THR A 114 -9.86 -5.25 -5.40
C THR A 114 -9.82 -6.39 -4.40
N TYR A 115 -10.14 -6.11 -3.15
CA TYR A 115 -10.35 -7.11 -2.12
C TYR A 115 -11.84 -7.40 -1.98
N TYR A 116 -12.17 -8.68 -1.99
CA TYR A 116 -13.48 -9.22 -1.64
C TYR A 116 -13.37 -9.81 -0.25
N VAL A 117 -14.05 -9.20 0.72
CA VAL A 117 -13.94 -9.55 2.13
C VAL A 117 -15.28 -10.06 2.63
N LYS A 118 -15.26 -11.19 3.34
CA LYS A 118 -16.42 -11.77 4.01
C LYS A 118 -15.98 -12.49 5.28
N ASP A 119 -16.24 -11.87 6.42
CA ASP A 119 -15.83 -12.33 7.75
C ASP A 119 -14.32 -12.63 7.81
N ASP A 120 -13.96 -13.91 7.88
CA ASP A 120 -12.60 -14.44 7.99
C ASP A 120 -12.02 -14.89 6.64
N VAL A 121 -12.69 -14.54 5.53
CA VAL A 121 -12.30 -14.87 4.15
C VAL A 121 -11.98 -13.59 3.39
N VAL A 122 -10.84 -13.58 2.70
CA VAL A 122 -10.41 -12.49 1.83
C VAL A 122 -9.92 -13.07 0.50
N LEU A 123 -10.39 -12.50 -0.60
CA LEU A 123 -9.85 -12.72 -1.94
C LEU A 123 -9.40 -11.39 -2.52
N GLY A 124 -8.09 -11.19 -2.65
CA GLY A 124 -7.53 -10.09 -3.42
C GLY A 124 -7.42 -10.49 -4.88
N LYS A 125 -7.95 -9.67 -5.78
CA LYS A 125 -7.71 -9.78 -7.23
C LYS A 125 -6.94 -8.56 -7.68
N ALA A 126 -5.74 -8.77 -8.20
CA ALA A 126 -4.89 -7.71 -8.71
C ALA A 126 -4.62 -7.92 -10.20
N ARG A 127 -4.46 -6.81 -10.91
CA ARG A 127 -3.84 -6.78 -12.23
C ARG A 127 -2.59 -5.94 -12.12
N GLY A 128 -1.47 -6.52 -12.49
CA GLY A 128 -0.21 -5.79 -12.67
C GLY A 128 0.06 -5.51 -14.14
N PHE A 129 1.25 -4.99 -14.41
CA PHE A 129 1.71 -4.75 -15.78
C PHE A 129 1.93 -6.09 -16.51
N GLY A 130 0.92 -6.51 -17.29
CA GLY A 130 0.95 -7.73 -18.11
C GLY A 130 0.61 -9.02 -17.38
N TYR A 131 0.00 -8.98 -16.20
CA TYR A 131 -0.43 -10.19 -15.48
C TYR A 131 -1.69 -9.98 -14.64
N ASP A 132 -2.43 -11.06 -14.36
CA ASP A 132 -3.47 -11.11 -13.33
C ASP A 132 -3.01 -11.99 -12.17
N PHE A 133 -3.43 -11.64 -10.96
CA PHE A 133 -3.08 -12.29 -9.70
C PHE A 133 -4.29 -12.39 -8.77
N ASP A 134 -4.61 -13.59 -8.30
CA ASP A 134 -5.59 -13.83 -7.25
C ASP A 134 -4.86 -14.34 -5.99
N ASN A 135 -5.16 -13.76 -4.82
CA ASN A 135 -4.67 -14.21 -3.52
C ASN A 135 -5.85 -14.43 -2.58
N TYR A 136 -6.09 -15.68 -2.22
CA TYR A 136 -7.20 -16.11 -1.38
C TYR A 136 -6.69 -16.56 -0.02
N HIS A 137 -7.41 -16.15 1.02
CA HIS A 137 -7.14 -16.54 2.38
C HIS A 137 -8.44 -16.85 3.13
N ASP A 138 -8.48 -17.99 3.81
CA ASP A 138 -9.54 -18.40 4.73
C ASP A 138 -8.93 -18.79 6.08
N VAL A 139 -9.09 -17.92 7.08
CA VAL A 139 -8.51 -18.14 8.41
C VAL A 139 -9.12 -19.36 9.10
N LYS A 140 -10.42 -19.58 8.91
CA LYS A 140 -11.15 -20.61 9.64
C LYS A 140 -10.72 -22.00 9.19
N ASN A 141 -10.45 -22.16 7.89
CA ASN A 141 -9.99 -23.41 7.31
C ASN A 141 -8.46 -23.53 7.21
N ASP A 142 -7.72 -22.48 7.60
CA ASP A 142 -6.26 -22.38 7.48
C ASP A 142 -5.80 -22.69 6.04
N GLU A 143 -6.46 -22.03 5.09
CA GLU A 143 -6.28 -22.27 3.65
C GLU A 143 -5.85 -20.99 2.94
N GLY A 144 -4.71 -21.06 2.26
CA GLY A 144 -4.21 -20.03 1.36
C GLY A 144 -4.12 -20.56 -0.07
N LYS A 145 -4.53 -19.75 -1.04
CA LYS A 145 -4.43 -20.10 -2.46
C LYS A 145 -3.97 -18.91 -3.27
N LEU A 146 -3.16 -19.17 -4.28
CA LEU A 146 -2.67 -18.18 -5.22
C LEU A 146 -2.92 -18.67 -6.64
N PHE A 147 -3.34 -17.75 -7.50
CA PHE A 147 -3.33 -17.94 -8.94
C PHE A 147 -2.66 -16.76 -9.61
N LEU A 148 -1.81 -17.01 -10.58
CA LEU A 148 -1.09 -16.00 -11.33
C LEU A 148 -1.10 -16.38 -12.81
N ARG A 149 -1.32 -15.42 -13.71
CA ARG A 149 -1.25 -15.64 -15.15
C ARG A 149 -0.67 -14.45 -15.90
N THR A 150 0.08 -14.70 -16.95
CA THR A 150 0.50 -13.64 -17.88
C THR A 150 -0.65 -13.27 -18.83
N LEU A 151 -0.78 -11.98 -19.10
CA LEU A 151 -1.64 -11.40 -20.12
C LEU A 151 -0.86 -11.13 -21.41
N SER A 152 0.47 -10.98 -21.33
CA SER A 152 1.34 -10.68 -22.47
C SER A 152 1.32 -11.78 -23.52
N GLN A 153 1.16 -11.40 -24.78
CA GLN A 153 1.23 -12.31 -25.94
C GLN A 153 2.69 -12.54 -26.37
N THR A 154 3.48 -13.23 -25.53
CA THR A 154 4.90 -13.55 -25.82
C THR A 154 5.13 -15.06 -25.97
N ASP A 155 6.04 -15.45 -26.87
CA ASP A 155 6.52 -16.84 -27.03
C ASP A 155 7.71 -17.15 -26.09
N GLU A 156 8.20 -16.16 -25.33
CA GLU A 156 9.33 -16.32 -24.40
C GLU A 156 8.98 -17.12 -23.15
N ILE A 157 7.69 -17.11 -22.76
CA ILE A 157 7.17 -17.90 -21.65
C ILE A 157 6.49 -19.15 -22.24
N PRO A 158 7.02 -20.37 -21.97
CA PRO A 158 6.40 -21.61 -22.41
C PRO A 158 4.94 -21.71 -22.00
N ALA A 159 4.08 -22.31 -22.83
CA ALA A 159 2.64 -22.33 -22.61
C ALA A 159 2.24 -22.90 -21.23
N GLU A 160 2.98 -23.90 -20.75
CA GLU A 160 2.83 -24.53 -19.43
C GLU A 160 3.25 -23.65 -18.23
N ASP A 161 3.96 -22.55 -18.49
CA ASP A 161 4.49 -21.63 -17.49
C ASP A 161 3.76 -20.27 -17.49
N ARG A 162 2.76 -20.11 -18.37
CA ARG A 162 1.95 -18.88 -18.49
C ARG A 162 0.92 -18.71 -17.38
N GLU A 163 0.63 -19.79 -16.66
CA GLU A 163 -0.27 -19.81 -15.51
C GLU A 163 0.36 -20.60 -14.37
N LEU A 164 0.08 -20.19 -13.15
CA LEU A 164 0.57 -20.81 -11.94
C LEU A 164 -0.53 -20.86 -10.91
N SER A 165 -0.69 -22.01 -10.25
CA SER A 165 -1.54 -22.18 -9.09
C SER A 165 -0.73 -22.73 -7.92
N VAL A 166 -0.92 -22.15 -6.73
CA VAL A 166 -0.25 -22.57 -5.51
C VAL A 166 -1.26 -22.66 -4.38
N ASN A 167 -1.13 -23.69 -3.55
CA ASN A 167 -1.83 -23.78 -2.27
C ASN A 167 -0.81 -23.71 -1.15
N TYR A 168 -1.18 -23.06 -0.04
CA TYR A 168 -0.36 -22.96 1.15
C TYR A 168 -1.23 -22.99 2.41
N VAL A 169 -0.59 -23.19 3.55
CA VAL A 169 -1.23 -23.24 4.87
C VAL A 169 -0.75 -22.03 5.66
N PRO A 170 -1.57 -20.97 5.83
CA PRO A 170 -1.17 -19.70 6.43
C PRO A 170 -0.51 -19.79 7.80
N SER A 171 -0.91 -20.75 8.63
CA SER A 171 -0.29 -20.99 9.93
C SER A 171 1.16 -21.52 9.86
N VAL A 172 1.59 -22.01 8.69
CA VAL A 172 2.93 -22.57 8.42
C VAL A 172 3.74 -21.66 7.51
N ASP A 173 3.12 -21.13 6.46
CA ASP A 173 3.71 -20.26 5.45
C ASP A 173 2.71 -19.16 5.11
N LEU A 174 3.14 -17.90 5.20
CA LEU A 174 2.26 -16.74 4.96
C LEU A 174 1.97 -16.52 3.46
N GLY A 175 2.49 -17.37 2.57
CA GLY A 175 2.30 -17.24 1.13
C GLY A 175 3.07 -16.05 0.57
N VAL A 176 2.44 -15.22 -0.27
CA VAL A 176 3.12 -14.06 -0.90
C VAL A 176 3.71 -13.08 0.11
N GLY A 177 3.10 -12.95 1.29
CA GLY A 177 3.61 -12.12 2.37
C GLY A 177 4.89 -12.66 3.03
N SER A 178 5.27 -13.93 2.82
CA SER A 178 6.46 -14.52 3.44
C SER A 178 7.77 -14.01 2.84
N GLY A 179 7.78 -13.68 1.54
CA GLY A 179 8.94 -13.10 0.86
C GLY A 179 9.19 -11.62 1.18
N GLY A 180 8.15 -10.92 1.64
CA GLY A 180 8.21 -9.51 2.04
C GLY A 180 8.19 -9.28 3.54
N ALA A 181 8.17 -10.31 4.38
CA ALA A 181 8.05 -10.15 5.83
C ALA A 181 9.15 -9.22 6.38
N ILE A 182 8.74 -8.05 6.92
CA ILE A 182 9.64 -7.19 7.66
C ILE A 182 9.86 -7.85 9.02
N ASP A 183 11.12 -8.13 9.36
CA ASP A 183 11.46 -8.51 10.73
C ASP A 183 11.29 -7.28 11.64
N ALA A 184 10.12 -7.20 12.28
CA ALA A 184 9.77 -6.11 13.18
C ALA A 184 10.78 -5.93 14.33
N SER A 185 11.60 -6.93 14.66
CA SER A 185 12.64 -6.80 15.68
C SER A 185 13.77 -5.85 15.26
N LEU A 186 13.94 -5.60 13.95
CA LEU A 186 14.91 -4.66 13.40
C LEU A 186 14.46 -3.19 13.52
N TYR A 187 13.20 -2.95 13.91
CA TYR A 187 12.56 -1.64 13.92
C TYR A 187 12.24 -1.19 15.35
N ASP A 188 12.22 0.12 15.55
CA ASP A 188 11.56 0.77 16.68
C ASP A 188 10.12 1.09 16.27
N ARG A 189 9.15 0.71 17.11
CA ARG A 189 7.72 0.93 16.87
C ARG A 189 7.19 1.99 17.81
N GLU A 190 6.56 3.02 17.26
CA GLU A 190 5.91 4.09 17.99
C GLU A 190 4.43 4.17 17.60
N VAL A 191 3.55 4.28 18.59
CA VAL A 191 2.10 4.43 18.36
C VAL A 191 1.74 5.90 18.58
N SER A 192 1.14 6.52 17.59
CA SER A 192 0.66 7.90 17.68
C SER A 192 -0.44 8.02 18.75
N SER A 193 -0.44 9.10 19.52
CA SER A 193 -1.57 9.44 20.38
C SER A 193 -2.79 9.96 19.61
N GLU A 194 -2.57 10.39 18.37
CA GLU A 194 -3.62 10.91 17.48
C GLU A 194 -4.07 9.82 16.50
N LYS A 195 -5.38 9.78 16.24
CA LYS A 195 -5.97 8.94 15.21
C LYS A 195 -6.04 9.67 13.87
N ALA A 196 -5.92 8.92 12.79
CA ALA A 196 -6.13 9.38 11.42
C ALA A 196 -7.45 8.85 10.86
N VAL A 197 -7.91 9.42 9.75
CA VAL A 197 -9.06 8.91 9.00
C VAL A 197 -8.58 8.41 7.65
N VAL A 198 -8.90 7.15 7.31
CA VAL A 198 -8.61 6.54 6.01
C VAL A 198 -9.91 6.02 5.42
N ALA A 199 -10.26 6.48 4.22
CA ALA A 199 -11.52 6.11 3.55
C ALA A 199 -12.77 6.23 4.45
N GLY A 200 -12.79 7.24 5.32
CA GLY A 200 -13.88 7.49 6.27
C GLY A 200 -13.80 6.71 7.59
N TYR A 201 -12.89 5.76 7.75
CA TYR A 201 -12.73 4.96 8.97
C TYR A 201 -11.68 5.54 9.92
N SER A 202 -11.91 5.37 11.23
CA SER A 202 -10.95 5.77 12.25
C SER A 202 -9.78 4.78 12.29
N CYS A 203 -8.56 5.30 12.25
CA CYS A 203 -7.34 4.51 12.25
C CYS A 203 -6.38 4.92 13.37
N GLN A 204 -5.82 3.92 14.05
CA GLN A 204 -4.62 4.07 14.85
C GLN A 204 -3.41 4.12 13.92
N VAL A 205 -2.52 5.09 14.13
CA VAL A 205 -1.26 5.19 13.38
C VAL A 205 -0.13 4.60 14.23
N SER A 206 0.63 3.70 13.63
CA SER A 206 1.88 3.16 14.19
C SER A 206 3.01 3.33 13.18
N THR A 207 4.16 3.82 13.63
CA THR A 207 5.34 4.03 12.80
C THR A 207 6.43 3.05 13.21
N TYR A 208 6.97 2.33 12.23
CA TYR A 208 8.13 1.46 12.35
C TYR A 208 9.31 2.17 11.71
N THR A 209 10.39 2.40 12.47
CA THR A 209 11.63 3.02 11.96
C THR A 209 12.78 2.04 12.12
N ILE A 210 13.55 1.78 11.06
CA ILE A 210 14.68 0.85 11.11
C ILE A 210 15.70 1.35 12.14
N LYS A 211 16.22 0.45 12.99
CA LYS A 211 17.25 0.81 13.96
C LYS A 211 18.56 1.09 13.24
N SER A 212 19.28 2.11 13.69
CA SER A 212 20.47 2.62 13.00
C SER A 212 21.57 1.57 12.78
N GLN A 213 21.74 0.59 13.68
CA GLN A 213 22.74 -0.47 13.51
C GLN A 213 22.47 -1.43 12.33
N TYR A 214 21.27 -1.40 11.76
CA TYR A 214 20.89 -2.20 10.59
C TYR A 214 20.90 -1.39 9.29
N ILE A 215 21.21 -0.10 9.36
CA ILE A 215 21.45 0.73 8.17
C ILE A 215 22.93 0.54 7.78
N PRO A 216 23.23 0.01 6.58
CA PRO A 216 24.59 -0.10 6.10
C PRO A 216 25.24 1.29 5.99
N GLU A 217 26.51 1.40 6.38
CA GLU A 217 27.29 2.61 6.15
C GLU A 217 27.46 2.84 4.63
N PRO A 218 27.33 4.08 4.14
CA PRO A 218 27.52 4.39 2.72
C PRO A 218 28.92 4.00 2.24
N ASP A 219 29.00 3.22 1.15
CA ASP A 219 30.26 2.94 0.48
C ASP A 219 30.58 4.10 -0.50
N PRO A 220 31.66 4.86 -0.30
CA PRO A 220 32.02 5.95 -1.21
C PRO A 220 32.39 5.48 -2.63
N GLU A 221 32.74 4.20 -2.82
CA GLU A 221 33.01 3.62 -4.14
C GLU A 221 31.74 3.05 -4.80
N ASN A 222 30.71 2.74 -3.99
CA ASN A 222 29.40 2.29 -4.46
C ASN A 222 28.29 3.01 -3.65
N PRO A 223 27.83 4.19 -4.11
CA PRO A 223 26.87 5.00 -3.35
C PRO A 223 25.47 4.37 -3.28
N LEU A 224 25.23 3.27 -4.00
CA LEU A 224 23.96 2.56 -3.97
C LEU A 224 23.89 1.64 -2.75
N PRO A 225 22.69 1.51 -2.13
CA PRO A 225 22.52 0.56 -1.04
C PRO A 225 22.83 -0.86 -1.54
N PRO A 226 23.55 -1.69 -0.76
CA PRO A 226 23.93 -3.05 -1.17
C PRO A 226 22.75 -4.04 -1.11
N THR A 227 21.68 -3.69 -0.41
CA THR A 227 20.47 -4.49 -0.22
C THR A 227 19.24 -3.58 -0.19
N PRO A 228 18.03 -4.10 -0.50
CA PRO A 228 16.79 -3.37 -0.24
C PRO A 228 16.68 -3.01 1.25
N ILE A 229 16.30 -1.77 1.56
CA ILE A 229 16.05 -1.30 2.93
C ILE A 229 14.72 -0.57 2.94
N CYS A 230 13.83 -0.95 3.86
CA CYS A 230 12.68 -0.15 4.22
C CYS A 230 13.08 0.69 5.44
N TYR A 231 13.31 1.99 5.27
CA TYR A 231 13.77 2.86 6.35
C TYR A 231 12.66 3.13 7.37
N LYS A 232 11.44 3.31 6.88
CA LYS A 232 10.28 3.66 7.68
C LYS A 232 9.01 3.06 7.08
N LEU A 233 8.09 2.68 7.95
CA LEU A 233 6.75 2.21 7.59
C LEU A 233 5.74 2.90 8.51
N ALA A 234 4.81 3.68 7.97
CA ALA A 234 3.66 4.14 8.74
C ALA A 234 2.44 3.28 8.40
N VAL A 235 1.79 2.77 9.44
CA VAL A 235 0.77 1.74 9.36
C VAL A 235 -0.49 2.27 10.02
N TYR A 236 -1.58 2.25 9.27
CA TYR A 236 -2.87 2.78 9.69
C TYR A 236 -3.84 1.61 9.87
N THR A 237 -4.16 1.28 11.11
CA THR A 237 -5.01 0.13 11.45
C THR A 237 -6.37 0.58 11.99
N SER A 238 -7.45 -0.09 11.57
CA SER A 238 -8.80 0.19 12.05
C SER A 238 -9.41 -1.04 12.70
N ASP A 239 -9.90 -0.88 13.94
CA ASP A 239 -10.61 -1.93 14.68
C ASP A 239 -11.94 -2.33 14.01
N ALA A 240 -12.43 -1.53 13.07
CA ALA A 240 -13.59 -1.87 12.25
C ALA A 240 -13.33 -3.06 11.30
N PHE A 241 -12.06 -3.37 11.01
CA PHE A 241 -11.69 -4.41 10.05
C PHE A 241 -10.97 -5.56 10.74
N ASN A 242 -11.31 -6.78 10.33
CA ASN A 242 -10.58 -7.97 10.77
C ASN A 242 -9.16 -7.98 10.18
N LYS A 243 -8.15 -8.31 10.99
CA LYS A 243 -6.75 -8.44 10.55
C LYS A 243 -6.52 -9.43 9.41
N THR A 244 -7.49 -10.29 9.07
CA THR A 244 -7.43 -11.13 7.87
C THR A 244 -7.15 -10.33 6.61
N ILE A 245 -7.60 -9.07 6.51
CA ILE A 245 -7.27 -8.22 5.36
C ILE A 245 -5.76 -7.91 5.27
N ASN A 246 -4.97 -8.14 6.31
CA ASN A 246 -3.55 -7.82 6.31
C ASN A 246 -2.77 -8.75 5.37
N PHE A 247 -3.30 -9.94 5.04
CA PHE A 247 -2.67 -10.90 4.11
C PHE A 247 -2.54 -10.39 2.68
N THR A 248 -3.26 -9.34 2.31
CA THR A 248 -3.18 -8.73 0.97
C THR A 248 -2.10 -7.67 0.86
N HIS A 249 -1.45 -7.31 1.97
CA HIS A 249 -0.36 -6.33 1.98
C HIS A 249 1.00 -7.03 1.80
N PRO A 250 2.01 -6.34 1.20
CA PRO A 250 3.31 -6.93 0.91
C PRO A 250 4.15 -7.20 2.17
N PHE A 251 3.79 -6.59 3.31
CA PHE A 251 4.52 -6.71 4.57
C PHE A 251 3.66 -7.39 5.64
N TYR A 252 4.16 -8.51 6.18
CA TYR A 252 3.56 -9.08 7.38
C TYR A 252 3.96 -8.27 8.61
N LEU A 253 2.99 -7.67 9.27
CA LEU A 253 3.17 -6.86 10.47
C LEU A 253 2.36 -7.44 11.62
N PRO A 254 2.86 -7.38 12.87
CA PRO A 254 2.16 -7.91 14.03
C PRO A 254 1.06 -6.95 14.51
N GLU A 255 0.13 -6.62 13.63
CA GLU A 255 -1.02 -5.76 13.91
C GLU A 255 -2.27 -6.61 14.20
N ASP A 256 -3.02 -6.24 15.23
CA ASP A 256 -4.21 -6.97 15.68
C ASP A 256 -5.50 -6.55 14.95
N ALA A 257 -5.46 -5.41 14.27
CA ALA A 257 -6.57 -4.84 13.51
C ALA A 257 -6.24 -4.80 12.00
N GLY A 258 -7.27 -4.58 11.17
CA GLY A 258 -7.11 -4.48 9.72
C GLY A 258 -6.32 -3.24 9.31
N ILE A 259 -5.30 -3.41 8.49
CA ILE A 259 -4.48 -2.35 7.89
C ILE A 259 -5.28 -1.75 6.73
N LEU A 260 -5.55 -0.46 6.81
CA LEU A 260 -6.20 0.31 5.73
C LEU A 260 -5.22 1.20 4.98
N LYS A 261 -4.06 1.52 5.54
CA LYS A 261 -3.04 2.27 4.80
C LYS A 261 -1.64 1.86 5.22
N LEU A 262 -0.76 1.78 4.24
CA LEU A 262 0.68 1.67 4.41
C LEU A 262 1.35 2.84 3.70
N GLU A 263 2.24 3.52 4.40
CA GLU A 263 3.18 4.47 3.83
C GLU A 263 4.59 3.89 4.00
N ILE A 264 5.26 3.65 2.88
CA ILE A 264 6.48 2.84 2.77
C ILE A 264 7.60 3.75 2.28
N PHE A 265 8.69 3.78 3.02
CA PHE A 265 9.83 4.65 2.74
C PHE A 265 11.05 3.77 2.43
N TYR A 266 11.40 3.68 1.14
CA TYR A 266 12.60 2.96 0.68
C TYR A 266 13.86 3.84 0.72
N ASP A 267 13.69 5.11 1.05
CA ASP A 267 14.75 6.06 1.33
C ASP A 267 14.48 6.74 2.70
N ASN A 268 15.40 7.62 3.12
CA ASN A 268 15.26 8.37 4.37
C ASN A 268 14.59 9.74 4.15
N GLY A 269 13.69 9.85 3.17
CA GLY A 269 12.95 11.05 2.82
C GLY A 269 11.80 11.38 3.77
N GLU A 270 11.24 12.58 3.60
CA GLU A 270 10.07 13.02 4.36
C GLU A 270 8.76 12.49 3.76
N GLU A 271 8.72 12.25 2.45
CA GLU A 271 7.58 11.72 1.72
C GLU A 271 7.69 10.19 1.51
N PRO A 272 6.58 9.45 1.55
CA PRO A 272 6.61 8.01 1.33
C PRO A 272 6.89 7.69 -0.13
N THR A 273 7.84 6.78 -0.35
CA THR A 273 8.12 6.21 -1.66
C THR A 273 6.90 5.49 -2.23
N LEU A 274 6.15 4.75 -1.42
CA LEU A 274 4.94 4.04 -1.84
C LEU A 274 3.84 4.19 -0.79
N VAL A 275 2.63 4.51 -1.23
CA VAL A 275 1.42 4.57 -0.42
C VAL A 275 0.42 3.55 -0.96
N MET A 276 -0.04 2.66 -0.09
CA MET A 276 -1.13 1.74 -0.38
C MET A 276 -2.33 2.15 0.47
N GLN A 277 -3.47 2.43 -0.15
CA GLN A 277 -4.70 2.81 0.57
C GLN A 277 -5.96 2.53 -0.27
N PRO A 278 -7.13 2.38 0.36
CA PRO A 278 -8.39 2.29 -0.35
C PRO A 278 -8.71 3.56 -1.13
N ASP A 279 -9.10 3.39 -2.38
CA ASP A 279 -9.79 4.40 -3.18
C ASP A 279 -11.28 4.42 -2.85
N ASP A 280 -11.85 3.22 -2.64
CA ASP A 280 -13.24 3.04 -2.22
C ASP A 280 -13.41 1.83 -1.29
N ILE A 281 -14.37 1.94 -0.38
CA ILE A 281 -14.84 0.86 0.49
C ILE A 281 -16.35 0.79 0.37
N THR A 282 -16.85 -0.32 -0.16
CA THR A 282 -18.28 -0.53 -0.39
C THR A 282 -18.78 -1.73 0.44
N PRO A 283 -19.46 -1.50 1.58
CA PRO A 283 -20.15 -2.54 2.34
C PRO A 283 -21.31 -3.11 1.52
N ARG A 284 -21.27 -4.41 1.23
CA ARG A 284 -22.33 -5.11 0.47
C ARG A 284 -22.23 -6.61 0.66
N THR A 285 -23.34 -7.31 0.45
CA THR A 285 -23.31 -8.77 0.38
C THR A 285 -22.56 -9.23 -0.86
N LEU A 286 -21.65 -10.19 -0.67
CA LEU A 286 -20.90 -10.86 -1.72
C LEU A 286 -21.59 -12.17 -2.09
N THR A 287 -21.56 -12.49 -3.38
CA THR A 287 -21.93 -13.80 -3.88
C THR A 287 -20.77 -14.79 -3.75
N ASP A 288 -21.08 -16.08 -3.64
CA ASP A 288 -20.04 -17.13 -3.55
C ASP A 288 -19.12 -17.13 -4.78
N ALA A 289 -19.64 -16.72 -5.95
CA ALA A 289 -18.88 -16.62 -7.19
C ALA A 289 -17.81 -15.52 -7.14
N GLU A 290 -18.06 -14.42 -6.42
CA GLU A 290 -17.09 -13.33 -6.26
C GLU A 290 -15.92 -13.72 -5.35
N LEU A 291 -16.14 -14.66 -4.42
CA LEU A 291 -15.12 -15.21 -3.54
C LEU A 291 -14.40 -16.43 -4.14
N GLN A 292 -14.67 -16.77 -5.40
CA GLN A 292 -14.06 -17.92 -6.05
C GLN A 292 -12.72 -17.55 -6.72
N ILE A 293 -11.67 -18.28 -6.33
CA ILE A 293 -10.33 -18.22 -6.95
C ILE A 293 -10.19 -19.22 -8.12
N GLN A 294 -9.39 -18.86 -9.12
CA GLN A 294 -9.17 -19.62 -10.36
C GLN A 294 -8.03 -20.67 -10.26
N VAL A 295 -8.00 -21.49 -9.20
CA VAL A 295 -6.97 -22.55 -9.09
C VAL A 295 -7.13 -23.59 -10.19
N LYS A 296 -6.02 -23.95 -10.86
CA LYS A 296 -5.94 -24.94 -11.94
C LYS A 296 -4.81 -25.95 -11.69
N ASP A 297 -4.94 -27.14 -12.27
CA ASP A 297 -3.86 -28.14 -12.25
C ASP A 297 -2.78 -27.82 -13.30
N PRO A 298 -1.49 -28.08 -12.99
CA PRO A 298 -0.99 -28.58 -11.71
C PRO A 298 -0.95 -27.49 -10.61
N VAL A 299 -1.28 -27.88 -9.38
CA VAL A 299 -1.05 -27.04 -8.19
C VAL A 299 0.35 -27.29 -7.67
N TYR A 300 1.14 -26.24 -7.53
CA TYR A 300 2.53 -26.30 -7.09
C TYR A 300 2.69 -26.01 -5.60
N ASP A 301 3.83 -26.43 -5.05
CA ASP A 301 4.30 -26.04 -3.71
C ASP A 301 4.97 -24.66 -3.79
N TYR A 302 4.56 -23.72 -2.94
CA TYR A 302 5.12 -22.37 -2.88
C TYR A 302 6.65 -22.37 -2.67
N ASN A 303 7.18 -23.36 -1.95
CA ASN A 303 8.59 -23.42 -1.57
C ASN A 303 9.50 -24.02 -2.65
N ASP A 304 8.98 -24.37 -3.82
CA ASP A 304 9.78 -24.86 -4.94
C ASP A 304 10.48 -23.70 -5.68
N THR A 305 11.81 -23.79 -5.84
CA THR A 305 12.59 -22.79 -6.58
C THR A 305 12.12 -22.65 -8.04
N ALA A 306 11.62 -23.72 -8.66
CA ALA A 306 11.05 -23.63 -10.01
C ALA A 306 9.80 -22.75 -10.05
N VAL A 307 9.00 -22.76 -8.99
CA VAL A 307 7.81 -21.91 -8.85
C VAL A 307 8.20 -20.44 -8.74
N ALA A 308 9.25 -20.13 -7.97
CA ALA A 308 9.76 -18.77 -7.85
C ALA A 308 10.17 -18.18 -9.22
N TRP A 309 10.84 -18.96 -10.08
CA TRP A 309 11.20 -18.52 -11.43
C TRP A 309 9.99 -18.34 -12.35
N LYS A 310 8.98 -19.21 -12.26
CA LYS A 310 7.71 -19.04 -13.00
C LYS A 310 6.98 -17.78 -12.57
N MET A 311 6.87 -17.54 -11.27
CA MET A 311 6.27 -16.32 -10.72
C MET A 311 7.00 -15.09 -11.25
N LEU A 312 8.34 -15.08 -11.20
CA LEU A 312 9.14 -13.97 -11.70
C LEU A 312 8.90 -13.73 -13.20
N ALA A 313 8.90 -14.78 -14.02
CA ALA A 313 8.65 -14.66 -15.46
C ALA A 313 7.28 -14.04 -15.75
N ILE A 314 6.23 -14.45 -15.02
CA ILE A 314 4.89 -13.89 -15.18
C ILE A 314 4.82 -12.43 -14.69
N LEU A 315 5.38 -12.12 -13.51
CA LEU A 315 5.37 -10.76 -12.94
C LEU A 315 6.09 -9.73 -13.84
N PHE A 316 7.11 -10.17 -14.57
CA PHE A 316 7.85 -9.32 -15.51
C PHE A 316 7.36 -9.39 -16.97
N SER A 317 6.35 -10.22 -17.25
CA SER A 317 5.91 -10.48 -18.63
C SER A 317 5.38 -9.25 -19.36
N GLY A 318 4.77 -8.28 -18.67
CA GLY A 318 4.35 -7.03 -19.29
C GLY A 318 5.54 -6.17 -19.72
N TRP A 319 6.57 -6.10 -18.89
CA TRP A 319 7.78 -5.33 -19.18
C TRP A 319 8.56 -5.93 -20.35
N GLY A 320 8.63 -7.26 -20.44
CA GLY A 320 9.21 -7.94 -21.60
C GLY A 320 8.43 -7.70 -22.91
N ALA A 321 7.14 -7.36 -22.85
CA ALA A 321 6.34 -7.02 -24.03
C ALA A 321 6.64 -5.62 -24.59
N LEU A 322 7.50 -4.83 -23.94
CA LEU A 322 7.95 -3.52 -24.41
C LEU A 322 9.21 -3.59 -25.28
N GLU A 323 9.94 -4.72 -25.26
CA GLU A 323 11.14 -4.97 -26.07
C GLU A 323 10.80 -5.31 -27.54
#